data_AF-A0A4Q9L0R4-F1
#
_entry.id   AF-A0A4Q9L0R4-F1
#
_cell.length_a   1.000
_cell.length_b   1.000
_cell.length_c   1.000
_cell.angle_alpha   90.00
_cell.angle_beta   90.00
_cell.angle_gamma   90.00
#
_symmetry.space_group_name_H-M   'P 1'
#
loop_
_entity.id
_entity.type
_entity.pdbx_description
1 polymer ?
#
loop_
_entity_poly.entity_id
_entity_poly.type
_entity_poly.pdbx_seq_one_letter_code
_entity_poly.pdbx_strand_id
1 'polypeptide(L)' 'MESLEGNLLNLERRDSKYKQLTKEQRQGILEKLLQQMKENKLKHGAINEVSSAFQVSRLTVSRIWHAAQTQY' A
#
# COMPACT_ATOMS: atom_id res chain seq x y z
N MET A 1 -9.43 -7.60 -22.34
CA MET A 1 -9.07 -7.96 -20.96
C MET A 1 -8.33 -6.76 -20.37
N GLU A 2 -9.03 -5.67 -20.03
CA GLU A 2 -8.38 -4.40 -19.66
C GLU A 2 -9.28 -3.65 -18.68
N SER A 3 -9.05 -3.82 -17.37
CA SER A 3 -9.72 -3.02 -16.34
C SER A 3 -8.90 -3.04 -15.04
N LEU A 4 -7.69 -2.46 -15.05
CA LEU A 4 -6.91 -2.29 -13.81
C LEU A 4 -6.23 -0.92 -13.65
N GLU A 5 -6.08 -0.11 -14.71
CA GLU A 5 -5.43 1.20 -14.59
C GLU A 5 -6.33 2.31 -14.01
N GLY A 6 -7.66 2.19 -14.12
CA GLY A 6 -8.60 3.25 -13.74
C GLY A 6 -8.69 3.58 -12.24
N ASN A 7 -8.33 2.64 -11.36
CA ASN A 7 -8.43 2.83 -9.91
C ASN A 7 -7.19 3.47 -9.27
N LEU A 8 -6.01 3.38 -9.91
CA LEU A 8 -4.77 3.94 -9.35
C LEU A 8 -4.76 5.49 -9.39
N LEU A 9 -5.38 6.05 -10.43
CA LEU A 9 -5.41 7.50 -10.71
C LEU A 9 -6.36 8.28 -9.79
N ASN A 10 -7.37 7.64 -9.17
CA ASN A 10 -8.33 8.34 -8.30
C ASN A 10 -7.72 8.70 -6.93
N LEU A 11 -6.65 8.01 -6.51
CA LEU A 11 -5.95 8.31 -5.26
C LEU A 11 -5.00 9.51 -5.40
N GLU A 12 -4.55 9.84 -6.60
CA GLU A 12 -3.60 10.94 -6.84
C GLU A 12 -4.24 12.33 -6.65
N ARG A 13 -5.56 12.47 -6.85
CA ARG A 13 -6.23 13.79 -6.80
C ARG A 13 -6.65 14.25 -5.40
N ARG A 14 -6.65 13.39 -4.37
CA ARG A 14 -7.20 13.74 -3.04
C ARG A 14 -6.16 14.14 -2.00
N ASP A 15 -4.88 14.14 -2.36
CA ASP A 15 -3.81 14.17 -1.38
C ASP A 15 -2.73 15.22 -1.73
N SER A 16 -3.15 16.49 -1.78
CA SER A 16 -2.23 17.63 -1.91
C SER A 16 -1.62 18.07 -0.57
N LYS A 17 -2.01 17.41 0.55
CA LYS A 17 -1.57 17.76 1.91
C LYS A 17 -0.63 16.72 2.54
N TYR A 18 -0.59 15.48 2.05
CA TYR A 18 0.37 14.47 2.45
C TYR A 18 1.33 14.19 1.29
N LYS A 19 2.59 13.87 1.63
CA LYS A 19 3.64 13.56 0.65
C LYS A 19 3.15 12.43 -0.25
N GLN A 20 2.91 12.73 -1.53
CA GLN A 20 2.48 11.72 -2.50
C GLN A 20 3.59 10.67 -2.61
N LEU A 21 3.27 9.43 -2.27
CA LEU A 21 4.19 8.30 -2.49
C LEU A 21 4.32 8.06 -3.99
N THR A 22 5.56 7.95 -4.46
CA THR A 22 5.82 7.55 -5.85
C THR A 22 5.30 6.14 -6.10
N LYS A 23 5.08 5.80 -7.38
CA LYS A 23 4.67 4.44 -7.77
C LYS A 23 5.64 3.39 -7.21
N GLU A 24 6.93 3.65 -7.32
CA GLU A 24 7.99 2.78 -6.79
C GLU A 24 7.92 2.62 -5.27
N GLN A 25 7.66 3.69 -4.52
CA GLN A 25 7.49 3.58 -3.07
C GLN A 25 6.25 2.77 -2.68
N ARG A 26 5.13 2.98 -3.37
CA ARG A 26 3.92 2.16 -3.13
C ARG A 26 4.16 0.69 -3.44
N GLN A 27 4.87 0.41 -4.52
CA GLN A 27 5.25 -0.95 -4.90
C GLN A 27 6.17 -1.59 -3.86
N GLY A 28 7.22 -0.89 -3.42
CA GLY A 28 8.11 -1.41 -2.38
C GLY A 28 7.41 -1.68 -1.04
N ILE A 29 6.44 -0.83 -0.65
CA ILE A 29 5.59 -1.06 0.53
C ILE A 29 4.77 -2.34 0.36
N LEU A 30 4.13 -2.52 -0.81
CA LEU A 30 3.32 -3.69 -1.09
C LEU A 30 4.15 -4.97 -1.11
N GLU A 31 5.31 -4.98 -1.78
CA GLU A 31 6.22 -6.12 -1.81
C GLU A 31 6.67 -6.52 -0.40
N LYS A 32 6.99 -5.54 0.46
CA LYS A 32 7.37 -5.82 1.84
C LYS A 32 6.22 -6.42 2.65
N LEU A 33 5.00 -5.94 2.45
CA LEU A 33 3.80 -6.50 3.08
C LEU A 33 3.53 -7.93 2.61
N LEU A 34 3.68 -8.20 1.32
CA LEU A 34 3.54 -9.55 0.74
C LEU A 34 4.59 -10.52 1.30
N GLN A 35 5.83 -10.07 1.49
CA GLN A 35 6.87 -10.87 2.17
C GLN A 35 6.54 -11.21 3.63
N GLN A 36 5.75 -10.37 4.31
CA GLN A 36 5.30 -10.60 5.68
C GLN A 36 3.92 -11.27 5.77
N MET A 37 3.30 -11.56 4.63
CA MET A 37 2.04 -12.28 4.55
C MET A 37 2.31 -13.78 4.70
N LYS A 38 1.57 -14.45 5.57
CA LYS A 38 1.57 -15.91 5.71
C LYS A 38 0.13 -16.39 5.77
N GLU A 39 -0.19 -17.44 5.02
CA GLU A 39 -1.54 -18.05 5.04
C GLU A 39 -2.66 -17.04 4.78
N ASN A 40 -2.47 -16.16 3.78
CA ASN A 40 -3.39 -15.09 3.41
C ASN A 40 -3.64 -14.01 4.50
N LYS A 41 -2.82 -13.96 5.55
CA LYS A 41 -2.91 -12.94 6.59
C LYS A 41 -1.58 -12.24 6.80
N LEU A 42 -1.62 -10.94 7.02
CA LEU A 42 -0.46 -10.19 7.46
C LEU A 42 -0.07 -10.62 8.88
N LYS A 43 1.23 -10.80 9.12
CA LYS A 43 1.77 -10.96 10.46
C LYS A 43 1.33 -9.80 11.37
N HIS A 44 1.05 -10.09 12.63
CA HIS A 44 0.76 -9.05 13.61
C HIS A 44 1.94 -8.07 13.70
N GLY A 45 1.64 -6.77 13.65
CA GLY A 45 2.65 -5.71 13.66
C GLY A 45 3.27 -5.40 12.29
N ALA A 46 2.98 -6.15 11.23
CA ALA A 46 3.58 -5.94 9.90
C ALA A 46 3.38 -4.52 9.37
N ILE A 47 2.17 -3.97 9.53
CA ILE A 47 1.86 -2.57 9.15
C ILE A 47 2.75 -1.58 9.90
N ASN A 48 3.04 -1.84 11.18
CA ASN A 48 3.90 -0.98 12.00
C ASN A 48 5.38 -1.10 11.61
N GLU A 49 5.84 -2.32 11.33
CA GLU A 49 7.20 -2.59 10.85
C GLU A 49 7.43 -1.89 9.50
N VAL A 50 6.51 -2.06 8.54
CA VAL A 50 6.60 -1.43 7.22
C VAL A 50 6.43 0.09 7.30
N SER A 51 5.53 0.59 8.14
CA SER A 51 5.39 2.03 8.40
C SER A 51 6.70 2.65 8.87
N SER A 52 7.39 1.99 9.80
CA SER A 52 8.68 2.45 10.33
C SER A 52 9.78 2.38 9.26
N ALA A 53 9.83 1.29 8.48
CA ALA A 53 10.84 1.08 7.45
C ALA A 53 10.76 2.12 6.30
N PHE A 54 9.55 2.53 5.93
CA PHE A 54 9.31 3.46 4.82
C PHE A 54 9.06 4.91 5.29
N GLN A 55 9.10 5.18 6.59
CA GLN A 55 8.79 6.48 7.20
C GLN A 55 7.44 7.06 6.73
N VAL A 56 6.43 6.20 6.63
CA VAL A 56 5.07 6.55 6.21
C VAL A 56 4.09 6.26 7.33
N SER A 57 2.97 6.98 7.36
CA SER A 57 1.92 6.71 8.34
C SER A 57 1.38 5.28 8.19
N ARG A 58 1.09 4.63 9.33
CA ARG A 58 0.43 3.31 9.39
C ARG A 58 -0.87 3.29 8.57
N LEU A 59 -1.60 4.42 8.55
CA LEU A 59 -2.82 4.59 7.75
C LEU A 59 -2.54 4.46 6.25
N THR A 60 -1.43 5.01 5.78
CA THR A 60 -1.02 4.93 4.37
C THR A 60 -0.69 3.50 3.98
N VAL A 61 0.08 2.79 4.81
CA VAL A 61 0.41 1.37 4.61
C VAL A 61 -0.86 0.50 4.60
N SER A 62 -1.77 0.72 5.53
CA SER A 62 -3.06 0.01 5.59
C SER A 62 -3.90 0.26 4.34
N ARG A 63 -4.00 1.51 3.86
CA ARG A 63 -4.72 1.83 2.62
C ARG A 63 -4.12 1.14 1.40
N ILE A 64 -2.79 1.11 1.28
CA ILE A 64 -2.10 0.40 0.19
C ILE A 64 -2.42 -1.09 0.23
N TRP A 65 -2.38 -1.70 1.41
CA TRP A 65 -2.72 -3.11 1.58
C TRP A 65 -4.15 -3.43 1.16
N HIS A 66 -5.14 -2.70 1.69
CA HIS A 66 -6.55 -2.94 1.35
C HIS A 66 -6.87 -2.64 -0.12
N ALA A 67 -6.24 -1.62 -0.71
CA ALA A 67 -6.39 -1.33 -2.13
C ALA A 67 -5.86 -2.49 -2.99
N ALA A 68 -4.71 -3.08 -2.62
CA ALA A 68 -4.16 -4.25 -3.32
C ALA A 68 -5.04 -5.50 -3.17
N GLN A 69 -5.62 -5.73 -1.98
CA GLN A 69 -6.54 -6.86 -1.75
C GLN A 69 -7.86 -6.75 -2.53
N THR A 70 -8.30 -5.54 -2.88
CA THR A 70 -9.55 -5.32 -3.63
C THR A 70 -9.36 -5.57 -5.13
N GLN A 71 -8.13 -5.62 -5.61
CA GLN A 71 -7.79 -5.79 -7.03
C GLN A 71 -7.54 -7.26 -7.43
N TYR A 72 -7.63 -8.20 -6.48
CA TYR A 72 -7.37 -9.64 -6.65
C TYR A 72 -8.58 -10.45 -6.19
#